data_AF-A0A3D4NXE6-F1
#
_entry.id   AF-A0A3D4NXE6-F1
#
_cell.length_a   1.000
_cell.length_b   1.000
_cell.length_c   1.000
_cell.angle_alpha   90.00
_cell.angle_beta   90.00
_cell.angle_gamma   90.00
#
_symmetry.space_group_name_H-M   'P 1'
#
loop_
_entity.id
_entity.type
_entity.pdbx_description
1 polymer ?
#
loop_
_entity_poly.entity_id
_entity_poly.type
_entity_poly.pdbx_seq_one_letter_code
_entity_poly.pdbx_strand_id
1 'polypeptide(L)'
;MRTAPAGPVREVDEEKQRVLRVLEEKILRCTLCPLSQGRTRAVPGEGDYSAPLMFVGEGPGADEDIQGRPFVGRAGQLLTRIISAMNYRRQDVYITNVVKCRPP
;
A
#
# COMPACT_ATOMS: atom_id res chain seq x y z
N MET A 1 -16.09 14.16 23.03
CA MET A 1 -15.93 13.23 21.89
C MET A 1 -15.66 14.08 20.66
N ARG A 2 -14.38 14.32 20.32
CA ARG A 2 -14.04 15.16 19.16
C ARG A 2 -14.26 14.30 17.91
N THR A 3 -15.20 14.70 17.06
CA THR A 3 -15.39 14.13 15.74
C THR A 3 -14.07 14.23 14.98
N ALA A 4 -13.58 13.11 14.44
CA ALA A 4 -12.48 13.14 13.48
C ALA A 4 -12.85 14.14 12.37
N PRO A 5 -11.95 15.06 11.98
CA PRO A 5 -12.22 15.89 10.81
C PRO A 5 -12.41 14.94 9.64
N ALA A 6 -13.55 15.03 8.95
CA ALA A 6 -13.64 14.50 7.60
C ALA A 6 -12.46 15.13 6.86
N GLY A 7 -11.50 14.30 6.43
CA GLY A 7 -10.41 14.79 5.58
C GLY A 7 -11.04 15.57 4.42
N PRO A 8 -10.41 16.68 3.95
CA PRO A 8 -11.00 17.50 2.90
C PRO A 8 -11.44 16.58 1.75
N VAL A 9 -12.66 16.77 1.24
CA VAL A 9 -13.11 16.12 0.00
C VAL A 9 -12.13 16.57 -1.06
N ARG A 10 -11.31 15.65 -1.58
CA ARG A 10 -10.22 15.99 -2.49
C ARG A 10 -10.70 15.79 -3.91
N GLU A 11 -10.44 16.78 -4.75
CA GLU A 11 -10.53 16.57 -6.19
C GLU A 11 -9.64 15.39 -6.57
N VAL A 12 -10.25 14.45 -7.29
CA VAL A 12 -9.57 13.29 -7.82
C VAL A 12 -8.83 13.75 -9.06
N ASP A 13 -7.50 13.75 -9.01
CA ASP A 13 -6.68 13.90 -10.21
C ASP A 13 -6.77 12.60 -11.02
N GLU A 14 -7.70 12.58 -11.98
CA GLU A 14 -7.99 11.41 -12.83
C GLU A 14 -6.78 10.96 -13.64
N GLU A 15 -5.96 11.91 -14.10
CA GLU A 15 -4.74 11.61 -14.85
C GLU A 15 -3.71 10.92 -13.94
N LYS A 16 -3.49 11.46 -12.74
CA LYS A 16 -2.64 10.81 -11.73
C LYS A 16 -3.13 9.41 -11.40
N GLN A 17 -4.44 9.22 -11.18
CA GLN A 17 -4.99 7.89 -10.91
C GLN A 17 -4.74 6.92 -12.07
N ARG A 18 -4.95 7.36 -13.32
CA ARG A 18 -4.69 6.56 -14.52
C ARG A 18 -3.22 6.16 -14.60
N VAL A 19 -2.30 7.10 -14.40
CA VAL A 19 -0.85 6.84 -14.43
C VAL A 19 -0.45 5.81 -13.36
N LEU A 20 -0.97 5.95 -12.14
CA LEU A 20 -0.65 5.04 -11.05
C LEU A 20 -1.22 3.63 -11.24
N ARG A 21 -2.43 3.50 -11.81
CA ARG A 21 -2.98 2.17 -12.19
C ARG A 21 -2.10 1.48 -13.23
N VAL A 22 -1.63 2.20 -14.25
CA VAL A 22 -0.69 1.65 -15.24
C VAL A 22 0.63 1.23 -14.58
N LEU A 23 1.12 1.97 -13.59
CA LEU A 23 2.30 1.59 -12.82
C LEU A 23 2.06 0.31 -12.00
N GLU A 24 0.91 0.15 -11.37
CA GLU A 24 0.56 -1.07 -10.66
C GLU A 24 0.55 -2.30 -11.58
N GLU A 25 -0.07 -2.19 -12.75
CA GLU A 25 -0.06 -3.27 -13.75
C GLU A 25 1.35 -3.67 -14.17
N LYS A 26 2.25 -2.69 -14.32
CA LYS A 26 3.67 -2.93 -14.61
C LYS A 26 4.36 -3.63 -13.44
N ILE A 27 4.08 -3.23 -12.19
CA ILE A 27 4.65 -3.88 -11.01
C ILE A 27 4.20 -5.34 -10.91
N LEU A 28 2.92 -5.63 -11.16
CA LEU A 28 2.37 -6.98 -11.08
C LEU A 28 3.07 -7.97 -12.04
N ARG A 29 3.58 -7.46 -13.16
CA ARG A 29 4.28 -8.26 -14.19
C ARG A 29 5.80 -8.08 -14.18
N CYS A 30 6.34 -7.31 -13.23
CA CYS A 30 7.75 -6.94 -13.23
C CYS A 30 8.66 -8.16 -13.03
N THR A 31 9.70 -8.28 -13.85
CA THR A 31 10.76 -9.30 -13.77
C THR A 31 12.16 -8.70 -13.78
N LEU A 32 12.29 -7.40 -13.44
CA LEU A 32 13.54 -6.64 -13.56
C LEU A 32 14.60 -6.98 -12.50
N CYS A 33 14.30 -7.82 -11.51
CA CYS A 33 15.26 -8.23 -10.49
C CYS A 33 15.00 -9.68 -10.01
N PRO A 34 15.98 -10.32 -9.33
CA PRO A 34 15.88 -11.70 -8.86
C PRO A 34 14.71 -11.98 -7.91
N LEU A 35 14.25 -10.99 -7.15
CA LEU A 35 13.12 -11.16 -6.22
C LEU A 35 11.82 -11.59 -6.93
N SER A 36 11.71 -11.30 -8.23
CA SER A 36 10.56 -11.73 -9.04
C SER A 36 10.44 -13.25 -9.16
N GLN A 37 11.53 -13.99 -9.00
CA GLN A 37 11.56 -15.45 -9.12
C GLN A 37 11.07 -16.15 -7.83
N GLY A 38 11.18 -15.49 -6.68
CA GLY A 38 10.84 -16.06 -5.37
C GLY A 38 9.49 -15.66 -4.81
N ARG A 39 8.83 -14.65 -5.40
CA ARG A 39 7.52 -14.17 -4.93
C ARG A 39 6.39 -15.10 -5.39
N THR A 40 5.35 -15.22 -4.58
CA THR A 40 4.04 -15.72 -5.00
C THR A 40 3.25 -14.62 -5.71
N ARG A 41 3.21 -13.41 -5.13
CA ARG A 41 2.54 -12.25 -5.72
C ARG A 41 3.39 -10.99 -5.52
N ALA A 42 3.39 -10.12 -6.51
CA ALA A 42 3.88 -8.76 -6.30
C ALA A 42 2.90 -7.98 -5.44
N VAL A 43 3.41 -7.02 -4.67
CA VAL A 43 2.63 -6.17 -3.75
C VAL A 43 2.90 -4.70 -4.08
N PRO A 44 2.14 -4.09 -5.02
CA PRO A 44 2.36 -2.72 -5.47
C PRO A 44 2.13 -1.66 -4.39
N GLY A 45 1.05 -1.80 -3.63
CA GLY A 45 0.55 -0.82 -2.67
C GLY A 45 -0.98 -0.90 -2.57
N GLU A 46 -1.57 -0.22 -1.61
CA GLU A 46 -3.03 -0.15 -1.43
C GLU A 46 -3.40 1.16 -0.73
N GLY A 47 -4.53 1.76 -1.12
CA GLY A 47 -5.10 2.93 -0.47
C GLY A 47 -5.52 4.02 -1.46
N ASP A 48 -5.76 5.22 -0.95
CA ASP A 48 -6.10 6.38 -1.77
C ASP A 48 -4.85 7.03 -2.38
N TYR A 49 -4.77 7.11 -3.72
CA TYR A 49 -3.68 7.83 -4.41
C TYR A 49 -3.68 9.33 -4.14
N SER A 50 -4.78 9.89 -3.67
CA SER A 50 -4.92 11.28 -3.25
C SER A 50 -4.69 11.45 -1.74
N ALA A 51 -4.31 10.39 -1.02
CA ALA A 51 -4.01 10.46 0.41
C ALA A 51 -2.91 11.49 0.73
N PRO A 52 -3.02 12.19 1.87
CA PRO A 52 -2.00 13.17 2.30
C PRO A 52 -0.78 12.47 2.93
N LEU A 53 -0.98 11.21 3.32
CA LEU A 53 -0.09 10.44 4.16
C LEU A 53 0.13 9.10 3.49
N MET A 54 1.41 8.78 3.33
CA MET A 54 1.87 7.53 2.76
C MET A 54 2.77 6.82 3.76
N PHE A 55 2.53 5.52 3.95
CA PHE A 55 3.40 4.65 4.72
C PHE A 55 4.23 3.79 3.78
N VAL A 56 5.55 3.76 4.00
CA VAL A 56 6.49 3.00 3.18
C VAL A 56 7.30 2.08 4.08
N GLY A 57 7.12 0.77 3.91
CA GLY A 57 7.94 -0.27 4.53
C GLY A 57 9.09 -0.74 3.64
N GLU A 58 9.84 -1.74 4.11
CA GLU A 58 10.96 -2.31 3.37
C GLU A 58 10.47 -3.21 2.22
N GLY A 59 9.75 -4.28 2.53
CA GLY A 59 9.32 -5.31 1.58
C GLY A 59 8.13 -6.13 2.08
N PRO A 60 7.49 -6.93 1.19
CA PRO A 60 6.43 -7.85 1.58
C PRO A 60 6.95 -8.99 2.48
N GLY A 61 6.20 -9.34 3.51
CA GLY A 61 6.39 -10.57 4.27
C GLY A 61 5.65 -11.75 3.64
N ALA A 62 5.62 -12.88 4.35
CA ALA A 62 4.98 -14.11 3.85
C ALA A 62 3.46 -13.94 3.64
N ASP A 63 2.76 -13.33 4.59
CA ASP A 63 1.32 -13.12 4.49
C ASP A 63 0.98 -12.14 3.34
N GLU A 64 1.79 -11.09 3.18
CA GLU A 64 1.65 -10.11 2.10
C GLU A 64 1.89 -10.74 0.72
N ASP A 65 2.91 -11.60 0.59
CA ASP A 65 3.24 -12.31 -0.64
C ASP A 65 2.13 -13.28 -1.08
N ILE A 66 1.53 -13.98 -0.12
CA ILE A 66 0.41 -14.90 -0.39
C ILE A 66 -0.84 -14.12 -0.79
N GLN A 67 -1.14 -13.01 -0.10
CA GLN A 67 -2.37 -12.26 -0.31
C GLN A 67 -2.27 -11.25 -1.46
N GLY A 68 -1.06 -10.78 -1.81
CA GLY A 68 -0.83 -9.70 -2.76
C GLY A 68 -1.16 -8.31 -2.21
N ARG A 69 -1.24 -8.15 -0.88
CA ARG A 69 -1.66 -6.92 -0.20
C ARG A 69 -0.62 -6.47 0.82
N PRO A 70 -0.32 -5.17 0.92
CA PRO A 70 0.71 -4.67 1.82
C PRO A 70 0.24 -4.72 3.28
N PHE A 71 1.15 -5.04 4.22
CA PHE A 71 0.93 -4.94 5.66
C PHE A 71 -0.37 -5.63 6.12
N VAL A 72 -0.51 -6.94 5.87
CA VAL A 72 -1.65 -7.77 6.30
C VAL A 72 -1.32 -8.71 7.45
N GLY A 73 -0.03 -8.99 7.69
CA GLY A 73 0.43 -9.79 8.82
C GLY A 73 0.37 -9.04 10.16
N ARG A 74 1.03 -9.58 11.20
CA ARG A 74 1.02 -9.01 12.57
C ARG A 74 1.48 -7.55 12.63
N ALA A 75 2.56 -7.20 11.91
CA ALA A 75 3.04 -5.83 11.83
C ALA A 75 2.02 -4.91 11.16
N GLY A 76 1.30 -5.41 10.15
CA GLY A 76 0.25 -4.68 9.47
C GLY A 76 -1.01 -4.43 10.30
N GLN A 77 -1.35 -5.36 11.21
CA GLN A 77 -2.40 -5.16 12.19
C GLN A 77 -2.01 -4.06 13.19
N LEU A 78 -0.76 -4.03 13.64
CA LEU A 78 -0.26 -2.95 14.49
C LEU A 78 -0.30 -1.60 13.76
N LEU A 79 0.17 -1.54 12.51
CA LEU A 79 0.09 -0.34 11.68
C LEU A 79 -1.35 0.16 11.53
N THR A 80 -2.31 -0.74 11.30
CA THR A 80 -3.74 -0.39 11.23
C THR A 80 -4.22 0.28 12.52
N ARG A 81 -3.84 -0.26 13.69
CA ARG A 81 -4.19 0.35 14.99
C ARG A 81 -3.57 1.74 15.16
N ILE A 82 -2.33 1.94 14.71
CA ILE A 82 -1.65 3.24 14.76
C ILE A 82 -2.37 4.25 13.85
N ILE A 83 -2.71 3.86 12.61
CA ILE A 83 -3.49 4.68 11.67
C ILE A 83 -4.82 5.11 12.30
N SER A 84 -5.54 4.17 12.92
CA SER A 84 -6.79 4.48 13.62
C SER A 84 -6.58 5.41 14.82
N ALA A 85 -5.50 5.25 15.58
CA ALA A 85 -5.18 6.15 16.70
C ALA A 85 -4.87 7.59 16.23
N MET A 86 -4.41 7.76 14.99
CA MET A 86 -4.23 9.06 14.34
C MET A 86 -5.53 9.63 13.74
N ASN A 87 -6.67 8.97 13.94
CA ASN A 87 -7.98 9.31 13.37
C ASN A 87 -8.06 9.19 11.84
N TYR A 88 -7.27 8.31 11.24
CA TYR A 88 -7.41 7.92 9.83
C TYR A 88 -8.02 6.52 9.73
N ARG A 89 -8.75 6.24 8.65
CA ARG A 89 -9.02 4.85 8.22
C ARG A 89 -7.87 4.38 7.35
N ARG A 90 -7.66 3.06 7.29
CA ARG A 90 -6.61 2.47 6.43
C ARG A 90 -6.73 2.88 4.96
N GLN A 91 -7.96 3.03 4.47
CA GLN A 91 -8.25 3.48 3.10
C GLN A 91 -8.04 4.99 2.87
N ASP A 92 -7.89 5.79 3.93
CA ASP A 92 -7.65 7.25 3.83
C ASP A 92 -6.16 7.58 3.67
N VAL A 93 -5.29 6.56 3.72
CA VAL A 93 -3.85 6.64 3.56
C VAL A 93 -3.41 5.74 2.42
N TYR A 94 -2.20 5.94 1.90
CA TYR A 94 -1.59 5.01 0.94
C TYR A 94 -0.49 4.20 1.63
N ILE A 95 -0.45 2.89 1.42
CA ILE A 95 0.50 1.99 2.07
C ILE A 95 1.24 1.18 1.01
N THR A 96 2.57 1.15 1.10
CA THR A 96 3.40 0.34 0.20
C THR A 96 4.74 -0.05 0.82
N ASN A 97 5.58 -0.72 0.05
CA ASN A 97 6.96 -1.06 0.39
C ASN A 97 7.96 -0.53 -0.65
N VAL A 98 9.23 -0.38 -0.28
CA VAL A 98 10.32 -0.03 -1.19
C VAL A 98 10.46 -1.09 -2.29
N VAL A 99 10.58 -2.36 -1.89
CA VAL A 99 10.54 -3.49 -2.83
C VAL A 99 9.13 -4.07 -2.94
N LYS A 100 8.76 -4.58 -4.12
CA LYS A 100 7.40 -5.07 -4.41
C LYS A 100 7.28 -6.60 -4.39
N CYS A 101 8.37 -7.28 -4.08
CA CYS A 101 8.49 -8.73 -4.07
C CYS A 101 9.10 -9.14 -2.74
N ARG A 102 8.61 -10.22 -2.13
CA ARG A 102 9.16 -10.73 -0.87
C ARG A 102 10.63 -11.13 -1.04
N PRO A 103 11.56 -10.60 -0.22
CA PRO A 103 12.91 -11.13 -0.11
C PRO A 103 12.93 -12.55 0.48
N PRO A 104 13.94 -13.39 0.15
CA PRO A 104 14.05 -14.76 0.64
C PRO A 104 14.02 -14.85 2.18
#